data_AF-Q01SW5-F1
#
_entry.id   AF-Q01SW5-F1
#
_cell.length_a   1.000
_cell.length_b   1.000
_cell.length_c   1.000
_cell.angle_alpha   90.00
_cell.angle_beta   90.00
_cell.angle_gamma   90.00
#
_symmetry.space_group_name_H-M   'P 1'
#
loop_
_entity.id
_entity.type
_entity.pdbx_description
1 polymer ?
#
loop_
_entity_poly.entity_id
_entity_poly.type
_entity_poly.pdbx_seq_one_letter_code
_entity_poly.pdbx_strand_id
1 'polypeptide(L)'
;MYYNCAEPMEDALSAITKVISSPPGQMAAGGVLAGFVWKFFERVESVLNENSKLEIAVWLLGAKAPAKDERAMRLKLFHAVCGILTSPKRVFVITLVFLVNYIQSKLYLYPGRISNGLKQEAVIFLYSMFMGTIVFYSVFLIEEMLEKGVRRQSLAILLWLLLGAVLGGLITWFLYCNASFSAAFLTPRLPQVIFRLSILPCFLVPVWIWLPFVSGFLLKAARRFHVGFDWFNRRFDIEKKPLQSIGLVAGTLVAVMYWTAVIVSRVVG
;
A
#
# COMPACT_ATOMS: atom_id res chain seq x y z
N MET A 1 31.60 -0.39 40.34
CA MET A 1 30.14 -0.38 40.15
C MET A 1 29.83 0.43 38.91
N TYR A 2 29.75 -0.22 37.74
CA TYR A 2 29.20 0.40 36.55
C TYR A 2 27.70 0.10 36.56
N TYR A 3 26.86 1.13 36.68
CA TYR A 3 25.41 0.98 36.55
C TYR A 3 25.09 0.62 35.10
N ASN A 4 24.48 -0.55 34.89
CA ASN A 4 23.95 -1.02 33.61
C ASN A 4 22.76 -0.12 33.20
N CYS A 5 23.03 0.97 32.49
CA CYS A 5 22.00 1.83 31.90
C CYS A 5 21.31 1.20 30.67
N ALA A 6 21.74 0.00 30.23
CA ALA A 6 21.23 -0.68 29.05
C ALA A 6 20.02 -1.61 29.32
N GLU A 7 19.91 -2.17 30.52
CA GLU A 7 18.85 -3.12 30.90
C GLU A 7 17.42 -2.55 30.83
N PRO A 8 17.09 -1.34 31.34
CA PRO A 8 15.71 -0.87 31.36
C PRO A 8 15.13 -0.58 29.98
N MET A 9 15.98 -0.28 28.99
CA MET A 9 15.55 -0.02 27.61
C MET A 9 15.26 -1.31 26.84
N GLU A 10 16.05 -2.38 27.04
CA GLU A 10 15.77 -3.69 26.46
C GLU A 10 14.49 -4.32 27.04
N ASP A 11 14.25 -4.17 28.34
CA ASP A 11 13.03 -4.65 29.00
C ASP A 11 11.77 -3.92 28.53
N ALA A 12 11.84 -2.60 28.35
CA ALA A 12 10.74 -1.82 27.80
C ALA A 12 10.44 -2.21 26.34
N LEU A 13 11.48 -2.39 25.52
CA LEU A 13 11.33 -2.81 24.12
C LEU A 13 10.77 -4.24 24.03
N SER A 14 11.21 -5.14 24.90
CA SER A 14 10.72 -6.50 25.06
C SER A 14 9.24 -6.51 25.47
N ALA A 15 8.86 -5.70 26.46
CA ALA A 15 7.48 -5.57 26.90
C ALA A 15 6.57 -5.01 25.80
N ILE A 16 7.00 -3.96 25.09
CA ILE A 16 6.27 -3.39 23.95
C ILE A 16 6.14 -4.42 22.83
N THR A 17 7.21 -5.15 22.52
CA THR A 17 7.20 -6.20 21.49
C THR A 17 6.25 -7.34 21.87
N LYS A 18 6.20 -7.72 23.15
CA LYS A 18 5.29 -8.73 23.68
C LYS A 18 3.83 -8.27 23.63
N VAL A 19 3.56 -7.00 23.90
CA VAL A 19 2.22 -6.41 23.75
C VAL A 19 1.79 -6.37 22.28
N ILE A 20 2.66 -5.93 21.36
CA ILE A 20 2.36 -5.85 19.92
C ILE A 20 2.16 -7.25 19.31
N SER A 21 2.93 -8.25 19.74
CA SER A 21 2.83 -9.63 19.25
C SER A 21 1.68 -10.44 19.88
N SER A 22 1.13 -9.96 21.00
CA SER A 22 -0.02 -10.60 21.65
C SER A 22 -1.27 -10.59 20.75
N PRO A 23 -2.18 -11.57 20.86
CA PRO A 23 -3.44 -11.57 20.10
C PRO A 23 -4.26 -10.27 20.24
N PRO A 24 -4.41 -9.67 21.44
CA PRO A 24 -5.04 -8.36 21.58
C PRO A 24 -4.29 -7.24 20.86
N GLY A 25 -2.95 -7.24 20.92
CA GLY A 25 -2.12 -6.24 20.24
C GLY A 25 -2.22 -6.29 18.71
N GLN A 26 -2.29 -7.48 18.14
CA GLN A 26 -2.49 -7.66 16.69
C GLN A 26 -3.90 -7.27 16.25
N MET A 27 -4.92 -7.55 17.07
CA MET A 27 -6.28 -7.05 16.83
C MET A 27 -6.31 -5.52 16.80
N ALA A 28 -5.68 -4.88 17.78
CA ALA A 28 -5.54 -3.43 17.84
C ALA A 28 -4.79 -2.87 16.63
N ALA A 29 -3.71 -3.53 16.18
CA ALA A 29 -2.94 -3.12 15.00
C ALA A 29 -3.81 -3.08 13.73
N GLY A 30 -4.67 -4.07 13.51
CA GLY A 30 -5.62 -4.05 12.39
C GLY A 30 -6.63 -2.89 12.50
N GLY A 31 -7.16 -2.62 13.70
CA GLY A 31 -8.04 -1.48 13.94
C GLY A 31 -7.37 -0.12 13.68
N VAL A 32 -6.10 0.04 14.10
CA VAL A 32 -5.30 1.24 13.83
C VAL A 32 -5.07 1.41 12.34
N LEU A 33 -4.75 0.35 11.60
CA LEU A 33 -4.61 0.38 10.14
C LEU A 33 -5.91 0.80 9.46
N ALA A 34 -7.05 0.23 9.88
CA ALA A 34 -8.35 0.64 9.35
C ALA A 34 -8.63 2.12 9.61
N GLY A 35 -8.36 2.60 10.83
CA GLY A 35 -8.52 4.01 11.20
C GLY A 35 -7.63 4.93 10.36
N PHE A 36 -6.38 4.53 10.09
CA PHE A 36 -5.46 5.29 9.25
C PHE A 36 -5.96 5.42 7.81
N VAL A 37 -6.39 4.31 7.20
CA VAL A 37 -6.98 4.31 5.84
C VAL A 37 -8.23 5.18 5.81
N TRP A 38 -9.12 5.03 6.79
CA TRP A 38 -10.32 5.84 6.88
C TRP A 38 -10.01 7.35 6.98
N LYS A 39 -9.06 7.73 7.85
CA LYS A 39 -8.63 9.12 8.02
C LYS A 39 -7.98 9.70 6.77
N PHE A 40 -7.22 8.88 6.02
CA PHE A 40 -6.66 9.28 4.74
C PHE A 40 -7.78 9.67 3.75
N PHE A 41 -8.80 8.83 3.59
CA PHE A 41 -9.92 9.13 2.69
C PHE A 41 -10.74 10.34 3.12
N GLU A 42 -10.94 10.54 4.43
CA GLU A 42 -11.55 11.77 4.98
C GLU A 42 -10.74 13.02 4.58
N ARG A 43 -9.39 12.93 4.61
CA ARG A 43 -8.54 14.03 4.17
C ARG A 43 -8.62 14.25 2.66
N VAL A 44 -8.62 13.19 1.85
CA VAL A 44 -8.80 13.31 0.38
C VAL A 44 -10.13 13.98 0.05
N GLU A 45 -11.20 13.60 0.74
CA GLU A 45 -12.52 14.20 0.61
C GLU A 45 -12.55 15.69 0.91
N SER A 46 -11.84 16.12 1.96
CA SER A 46 -11.78 17.53 2.32
C SER A 46 -11.14 18.43 1.25
N VAL A 47 -10.35 17.85 0.32
CA VAL A 47 -9.69 18.59 -0.77
C VAL A 47 -10.40 18.39 -2.11
N LEU A 48 -11.51 17.64 -2.15
CA LEU A 48 -12.30 17.45 -3.37
C LEU A 48 -13.33 18.56 -3.53
N ASN A 49 -13.57 18.93 -4.79
CA ASN A 49 -14.64 19.85 -5.16
C ASN A 49 -16.01 19.21 -4.93
N GLU A 50 -17.02 20.01 -4.58
CA GLU A 50 -18.39 19.53 -4.31
C GLU A 50 -19.00 18.80 -5.51
N ASN A 51 -18.75 19.30 -6.74
CA ASN A 51 -19.20 18.62 -7.95
C ASN A 51 -18.61 17.21 -8.08
N SER A 52 -17.33 17.02 -7.74
CA SER A 52 -16.69 15.71 -7.80
C SER A 52 -17.22 14.78 -6.71
N LYS A 53 -17.52 15.29 -5.50
CA LYS A 53 -18.16 14.51 -4.44
C LYS A 53 -19.54 14.04 -4.90
N LEU A 54 -20.35 14.95 -5.45
CA LEU A 54 -21.68 14.64 -5.95
C LEU A 54 -21.64 13.54 -7.03
N GLU A 55 -20.73 13.62 -7.99
CA GLU A 55 -20.57 12.58 -9.02
C GLU A 55 -20.21 11.21 -8.41
N ILE A 56 -19.31 11.16 -7.42
CA ILE A 56 -18.96 9.91 -6.72
C ILE A 56 -20.17 9.37 -5.95
N ALA A 57 -20.91 10.23 -5.25
CA ALA A 57 -22.10 9.84 -4.50
C ALA A 57 -23.20 9.30 -5.43
N VAL A 58 -23.48 9.97 -6.54
CA VAL A 58 -24.44 9.55 -7.57
C VAL A 58 -24.05 8.17 -8.14
N TRP A 59 -22.76 7.96 -8.42
CA TRP A 59 -22.26 6.66 -8.89
C TRP A 59 -22.43 5.55 -7.84
N LEU A 60 -22.13 5.82 -6.56
CA LEU A 60 -22.31 4.86 -5.46
C LEU A 60 -23.78 4.51 -5.24
N LEU A 61 -24.67 5.52 -5.25
CA LEU A 61 -26.12 5.36 -5.13
C LEU A 61 -26.75 4.78 -6.40
N GLY A 62 -25.98 4.65 -7.48
CA GLY A 62 -26.34 4.00 -8.73
C GLY A 62 -27.55 4.60 -9.42
N ALA A 63 -27.77 5.90 -9.24
CA ALA A 63 -28.51 6.67 -10.23
C ALA A 63 -27.78 6.53 -11.57
N LYS A 64 -28.55 6.34 -12.64
CA LYS A 64 -28.11 5.80 -13.93
C LYS A 64 -27.09 6.71 -14.64
N ALA A 65 -25.82 6.61 -14.26
CA ALA A 65 -24.71 7.16 -15.02
C ALA A 65 -24.52 6.31 -16.29
N PRO A 66 -24.55 6.89 -17.51
CA PRO A 66 -24.39 6.11 -18.75
C PRO A 66 -23.05 5.36 -18.75
N ALA A 67 -22.91 4.19 -19.37
CA ALA A 67 -21.70 3.35 -19.27
C ALA A 67 -20.37 4.03 -19.67
N LYS A 68 -20.41 5.10 -20.47
CA LYS A 68 -19.26 5.99 -20.79
C LYS A 68 -18.71 6.72 -19.55
N ASP A 69 -19.53 6.83 -18.52
CA ASP A 69 -19.31 7.57 -17.29
C ASP A 69 -18.55 6.74 -16.24
N GLU A 70 -18.66 5.41 -16.23
CA GLU A 70 -17.99 4.59 -15.19
C GLU A 70 -16.45 4.59 -15.34
N ARG A 71 -15.92 4.68 -16.57
CA ARG A 71 -14.47 4.85 -16.78
C ARG A 71 -13.99 6.23 -16.34
N ALA A 72 -14.73 7.28 -16.71
CA ALA A 72 -14.45 8.64 -16.28
C ALA A 72 -14.51 8.76 -14.75
N MET A 73 -15.48 8.09 -14.14
CA MET A 73 -15.64 7.99 -12.68
C MET A 73 -14.42 7.32 -12.04
N ARG A 74 -13.96 6.20 -12.61
CA ARG A 74 -12.79 5.51 -12.08
C ARG A 74 -11.54 6.38 -12.18
N LEU A 75 -11.36 7.06 -13.30
CA LEU A 75 -10.26 7.99 -13.50
C LEU A 75 -10.32 9.18 -12.52
N LYS A 76 -11.51 9.75 -12.29
CA LYS A 76 -11.72 10.81 -11.28
C LYS A 76 -11.38 10.35 -9.86
N LEU A 77 -11.81 9.14 -9.47
CA LEU A 77 -11.47 8.57 -8.16
C LEU A 77 -9.96 8.29 -8.05
N PHE A 78 -9.33 7.81 -9.12
CA PHE A 78 -7.88 7.65 -9.18
C PHE A 78 -7.16 8.99 -9.02
N HIS A 79 -7.58 10.03 -9.74
CA HIS A 79 -7.02 11.38 -9.63
C HIS A 79 -7.27 12.02 -8.26
N ALA A 80 -8.38 11.69 -7.59
CA ALA A 80 -8.62 12.13 -6.23
C ALA A 80 -7.57 11.57 -5.26
N VAL A 81 -7.25 10.28 -5.37
CA VAL A 81 -6.35 9.56 -4.46
C VAL A 81 -4.87 9.78 -4.81
N CYS A 82 -4.52 9.65 -6.09
CA CYS A 82 -3.14 9.68 -6.58
C CYS A 82 -2.74 11.03 -7.18
N GLY A 83 -3.69 11.93 -7.47
CA GLY A 83 -3.42 13.16 -8.20
C GLY A 83 -3.30 12.95 -9.72
N ILE A 84 -3.44 14.06 -10.46
CA ILE A 84 -3.16 14.12 -11.90
C ILE A 84 -1.64 14.16 -12.12
N LEU A 85 -1.15 13.72 -13.30
CA LEU A 85 0.29 13.61 -13.62
C LEU A 85 1.12 14.85 -13.25
N THR A 86 0.56 16.04 -13.47
CA THR A 86 1.21 17.34 -13.23
C THR A 86 0.93 17.93 -11.84
N SER A 87 0.14 17.25 -11.01
CA SER A 87 -0.29 17.80 -9.73
C SER A 87 0.77 17.64 -8.63
N PRO A 88 0.94 18.63 -7.74
CA PRO A 88 1.86 18.51 -6.59
C PRO A 88 1.45 17.37 -5.65
N LYS A 89 0.15 17.03 -5.61
CA LYS A 89 -0.37 15.87 -4.87
C LYS A 89 0.26 14.57 -5.34
N ARG A 90 0.42 14.39 -6.66
CA ARG A 90 0.98 13.16 -7.21
C ARG A 90 2.46 13.02 -6.90
N VAL A 91 3.21 14.12 -7.01
CA VAL A 91 4.61 14.17 -6.59
C VAL A 91 4.71 13.80 -5.11
N PHE A 92 3.86 14.37 -4.25
CA PHE A 92 3.82 14.03 -2.83
C PHE A 92 3.53 12.53 -2.59
N VAL A 93 2.54 11.95 -3.27
CA VAL A 93 2.21 10.52 -3.15
C VAL A 93 3.38 9.63 -3.60
N ILE A 94 4.01 9.92 -4.73
CA ILE A 94 5.16 9.15 -5.23
C ILE A 94 6.34 9.27 -4.26
N THR A 95 6.64 10.47 -3.77
CA THR A 95 7.71 10.70 -2.79
C THR A 95 7.43 9.97 -1.48
N LEU A 96 6.18 9.95 -1.02
CA LEU A 96 5.79 9.21 0.18
C LEU A 96 6.00 7.70 -0.01
N VAL A 97 5.57 7.14 -1.14
CA VAL A 97 5.77 5.72 -1.46
C VAL A 97 7.26 5.39 -1.56
N PHE A 98 8.04 6.26 -2.20
CA PHE A 98 9.49 6.14 -2.25
C PHE A 98 10.12 6.15 -0.86
N LEU A 99 9.73 7.07 0.01
CA LEU A 99 10.25 7.19 1.38
C LEU A 99 9.92 5.94 2.20
N VAL A 100 8.67 5.45 2.12
CA VAL A 100 8.26 4.22 2.80
C VAL A 100 9.09 3.04 2.31
N ASN A 101 9.30 2.91 1.00
CA ASN A 101 10.13 1.85 0.43
C ASN A 101 11.60 1.96 0.87
N TYR A 102 12.16 3.17 0.89
CA TYR A 102 13.52 3.41 1.36
C TYR A 102 13.70 3.02 2.83
N ILE A 103 12.77 3.44 3.70
CA ILE A 103 12.78 3.08 5.13
C ILE A 103 12.64 1.57 5.31
N GLN A 104 11.70 0.92 4.60
CA GLN A 104 11.52 -0.53 4.65
C GLN A 104 12.77 -1.28 4.19
N SER A 105 13.39 -0.84 3.09
CA SER A 105 14.62 -1.43 2.56
C SER A 105 15.76 -1.32 3.56
N LYS A 106 15.90 -0.16 4.22
CA LYS A 106 16.89 0.03 5.28
C LYS A 106 16.64 -0.87 6.49
N LEU A 107 15.42 -0.87 7.02
CA LEU A 107 15.06 -1.68 8.20
C LEU A 107 15.31 -3.17 7.98
N TYR A 108 15.08 -3.66 6.75
CA TYR A 108 15.22 -5.08 6.46
C TYR A 108 16.66 -5.52 6.22
N LEU A 109 17.47 -4.68 5.57
CA LEU A 109 18.88 -4.99 5.30
C LEU A 109 19.80 -4.76 6.51
N TYR A 110 19.39 -3.95 7.50
CA TYR A 110 20.19 -3.61 8.69
C TYR A 110 19.73 -4.23 10.04
N PRO A 111 19.60 -5.55 10.22
CA PRO A 111 19.51 -6.11 11.57
C PRO A 111 20.93 -6.39 12.09
N GLY A 112 21.57 -5.39 12.70
CA GLY A 112 22.60 -5.66 13.73
C GLY A 112 24.09 -5.60 13.38
N ARG A 113 24.55 -4.91 12.32
CA ARG A 113 25.99 -4.61 12.16
C ARG A 113 26.22 -3.19 11.63
N ILE A 114 26.58 -2.28 12.53
CA ILE A 114 27.02 -0.89 12.25
C ILE A 114 28.45 -0.95 11.65
N SER A 115 28.60 -1.58 10.50
CA SER A 115 29.84 -1.53 9.71
C SER A 115 29.53 -0.72 8.46
N ASN A 116 29.65 0.59 8.63
CA ASN A 116 29.31 1.61 7.65
C ASN A 116 30.32 1.58 6.49
N GLY A 117 29.95 0.94 5.38
CA GLY A 117 30.58 1.19 4.09
C GLY A 117 29.74 2.13 3.26
N LEU A 118 30.31 3.25 2.78
CA LEU A 118 29.69 4.15 1.78
C LEU A 118 29.08 3.36 0.59
N LYS A 119 29.70 2.23 0.24
CA LYS A 119 29.23 1.31 -0.80
C LYS A 119 27.84 0.71 -0.52
N GLN A 120 27.55 0.27 0.71
CA GLN A 120 26.27 -0.37 1.04
C GLN A 120 25.12 0.64 1.06
N GLU A 121 25.37 1.84 1.59
CA GLU A 121 24.41 2.95 1.54
C GLU A 121 24.11 3.36 0.09
N ALA A 122 25.14 3.44 -0.76
CA ALA A 122 24.96 3.72 -2.18
C ALA A 122 24.11 2.63 -2.88
N VAL A 123 24.35 1.36 -2.58
CA VAL A 123 23.57 0.23 -3.14
C VAL A 123 22.10 0.31 -2.74
N ILE A 124 21.79 0.59 -1.47
CA ILE A 124 20.41 0.73 -0.98
C ILE A 124 19.73 1.96 -1.60
N PHE A 125 20.45 3.07 -1.70
CA PHE A 125 19.93 4.29 -2.32
C PHE A 125 19.62 4.08 -3.80
N LEU A 126 20.54 3.49 -4.57
CA LEU A 126 20.35 3.16 -5.98
C LEU A 126 19.17 2.21 -6.19
N TYR A 127 19.05 1.17 -5.36
CA TYR A 127 17.91 0.26 -5.40
C TYR A 127 16.59 0.99 -5.16
N SER A 128 16.57 1.87 -4.16
CA SER A 128 15.37 2.64 -3.82
C SER A 128 14.98 3.57 -4.96
N MET A 129 15.96 4.21 -5.64
CA MET A 129 15.70 5.00 -6.86
C MET A 129 15.09 4.16 -7.96
N PHE A 130 15.68 2.99 -8.25
CA PHE A 130 15.17 2.06 -9.26
C PHE A 130 13.73 1.61 -8.95
N MET A 131 13.45 1.24 -7.70
CA MET A 131 12.09 0.86 -7.29
C MET A 131 11.12 2.05 -7.33
N GLY A 132 11.56 3.25 -7.00
CA GLY A 132 10.79 4.48 -7.16
C GLY A 132 10.37 4.70 -8.62
N THR A 133 11.29 4.47 -9.56
CA THR A 133 11.01 4.51 -11.00
C THR A 133 9.99 3.44 -11.42
N ILE A 134 10.13 2.20 -10.94
CA ILE A 134 9.15 1.14 -11.21
C ILE A 134 7.76 1.53 -10.69
N VAL A 135 7.68 2.02 -9.46
CA VAL A 135 6.43 2.51 -8.87
C VAL A 135 5.83 3.63 -9.72
N PHE A 136 6.63 4.62 -10.12
CA PHE A 136 6.17 5.71 -10.98
C PHE A 136 5.55 5.20 -12.28
N TYR A 137 6.24 4.30 -12.99
CA TYR A 137 5.71 3.70 -14.22
C TYR A 137 4.47 2.84 -13.97
N SER A 138 4.39 2.13 -12.84
CA SER A 138 3.20 1.35 -12.49
C SER A 138 1.96 2.23 -12.30
N VAL A 139 2.09 3.37 -11.62
CA VAL A 139 1.01 4.35 -11.43
C VAL A 139 0.57 4.93 -12.78
N PHE A 140 1.52 5.26 -13.65
CA PHE A 140 1.25 5.74 -15.00
C PHE A 140 0.51 4.71 -15.86
N LEU A 141 0.94 3.44 -15.85
CA LEU A 141 0.28 2.37 -16.60
C LEU A 141 -1.14 2.11 -16.09
N ILE A 142 -1.34 2.15 -14.77
CA ILE A 142 -2.68 1.97 -14.19
C ILE A 142 -3.61 3.10 -14.64
N GLU A 143 -3.15 4.35 -14.65
CA GLU A 143 -3.91 5.48 -15.18
C GLU A 143 -4.29 5.26 -16.66
N GLU A 144 -3.34 4.84 -17.49
CA GLU A 144 -3.61 4.56 -18.91
C GLU A 144 -4.61 3.40 -19.08
N MET A 145 -4.53 2.37 -18.23
CA MET A 145 -5.47 1.25 -18.22
C MET A 145 -6.87 1.67 -17.77
N LEU A 146 -6.98 2.62 -16.85
CA LEU A 146 -8.27 3.18 -16.41
C LEU A 146 -8.91 4.03 -17.51
N GLU A 147 -8.12 4.83 -18.23
CA GLU A 147 -8.57 5.70 -19.30
C GLU A 147 -8.96 4.90 -20.56
N LYS A 148 -8.03 4.10 -21.09
CA LYS A 148 -8.16 3.43 -22.40
C LYS A 148 -8.66 2.00 -22.29
N GLY A 149 -8.76 1.45 -21.08
CA GLY A 149 -9.08 0.05 -20.83
C GLY A 149 -7.84 -0.84 -20.80
N VAL A 150 -8.04 -2.08 -20.33
CA VAL A 150 -6.99 -3.10 -20.23
C VAL A 150 -6.57 -3.54 -21.63
N ARG A 151 -5.37 -3.16 -22.06
CA ARG A 151 -4.73 -3.67 -23.29
C ARG A 151 -3.72 -4.75 -22.95
N ARG A 152 -3.56 -5.75 -23.83
CA ARG A 152 -2.57 -6.83 -23.67
C ARG A 152 -1.14 -6.30 -23.49
N GLN A 153 -0.82 -5.19 -24.15
CA GLN A 153 0.45 -4.48 -24.01
C GLN A 153 0.67 -3.96 -22.58
N SER A 154 -0.34 -3.34 -21.95
CA SER A 154 -0.22 -2.84 -20.58
C SER A 154 0.04 -3.97 -19.57
N LEU A 155 -0.58 -5.13 -19.77
CA LEU A 155 -0.31 -6.34 -18.97
C LEU A 155 1.12 -6.85 -19.17
N ALA A 156 1.60 -6.87 -20.41
CA ALA A 156 2.98 -7.24 -20.70
C ALA A 156 3.98 -6.29 -20.03
N ILE A 157 3.73 -4.97 -20.06
CA ILE A 157 4.61 -3.99 -19.41
C ILE A 157 4.59 -4.17 -17.89
N LEU A 158 3.43 -4.41 -17.27
CA LEU A 158 3.36 -4.73 -15.83
C LEU A 158 4.15 -5.98 -15.47
N LEU A 159 4.09 -7.02 -16.30
CA LEU A 159 4.89 -8.23 -16.13
C LEU A 159 6.40 -7.93 -16.23
N TRP A 160 6.80 -7.09 -17.20
CA TRP A 160 8.19 -6.64 -17.34
C TRP A 160 8.67 -5.79 -16.16
N LEU A 161 7.82 -4.92 -15.62
CA LEU A 161 8.12 -4.16 -14.41
C LEU A 161 8.31 -5.07 -13.20
N LEU A 162 7.47 -6.09 -13.06
CA LEU A 162 7.60 -7.09 -12.00
C LEU A 162 8.92 -7.87 -12.14
N LEU A 163 9.25 -8.32 -13.35
CA LEU A 163 10.51 -9.01 -13.63
C LEU A 163 11.71 -8.09 -13.33
N GLY A 164 11.64 -6.83 -13.75
CA GLY A 164 12.64 -5.81 -13.47
C GLY A 164 12.85 -5.59 -11.96
N ALA A 165 11.76 -5.53 -11.17
CA ALA A 165 11.83 -5.42 -9.72
C ALA A 165 12.57 -6.62 -9.10
N VAL A 166 12.23 -7.84 -9.51
CA VAL A 166 12.87 -9.08 -9.02
C VAL A 166 14.36 -9.10 -9.36
N LEU A 167 14.72 -8.76 -10.60
CA LEU A 167 16.11 -8.67 -11.04
C LEU A 167 16.88 -7.59 -10.28
N GLY A 168 16.26 -6.43 -10.07
CA GLY A 168 16.83 -5.35 -9.26
C GLY A 168 17.12 -5.80 -7.83
N GLY A 169 16.16 -6.47 -7.18
CA GLY A 169 16.35 -7.00 -5.82
C GLY A 169 17.47 -8.04 -5.73
N LEU A 170 17.57 -8.92 -6.73
CA LEU A 170 18.66 -9.88 -6.87
C LEU A 170 20.01 -9.16 -6.96
N ILE A 171 20.15 -8.21 -7.89
CA ILE A 171 21.39 -7.45 -8.09
C ILE A 171 21.77 -6.70 -6.82
N THR A 172 20.83 -6.02 -6.18
CA THR A 172 21.05 -5.31 -4.92
C THR A 172 21.51 -6.23 -3.81
N TRP A 173 20.93 -7.42 -3.69
CA TRP A 173 21.37 -8.42 -2.72
C TRP A 173 22.82 -8.87 -2.97
N PHE A 174 23.17 -9.17 -4.23
CA PHE A 174 24.54 -9.54 -4.61
C PHE A 174 25.55 -8.45 -4.27
N LEU A 175 25.25 -7.20 -4.63
CA LEU A 175 26.10 -6.04 -4.35
C LEU A 175 26.19 -5.77 -2.84
N TYR A 176 25.11 -5.98 -2.09
CA TYR A 176 25.06 -5.75 -0.65
C TYR A 176 25.89 -6.77 0.13
N CYS A 177 25.78 -8.07 -0.21
CA CYS A 177 26.52 -9.13 0.46
C CYS A 177 28.03 -9.11 0.17
N ASN A 178 28.47 -8.40 -0.88
CA ASN A 178 29.86 -8.39 -1.34
C ASN A 178 30.44 -9.82 -1.46
N ALA A 179 29.59 -10.77 -1.86
CA ALA A 179 29.88 -12.20 -1.91
C ALA A 179 29.82 -12.67 -3.38
N SER A 180 30.45 -13.82 -3.66
CA SER A 180 30.34 -14.45 -4.97
C SER A 180 28.88 -14.82 -5.27
N PHE A 181 28.53 -14.82 -6.56
CA PHE A 181 27.17 -15.12 -7.04
C PHE A 181 26.64 -16.45 -6.46
N SER A 182 27.48 -17.48 -6.40
CA SER A 182 27.11 -18.78 -5.83
C SER A 182 26.79 -18.72 -4.33
N ALA A 183 27.56 -17.97 -3.53
CA ALA A 183 27.36 -17.86 -2.09
C ALA A 183 26.08 -17.08 -1.74
N ALA A 184 25.82 -15.99 -2.46
CA ALA A 184 24.62 -15.18 -2.25
C ALA A 184 23.35 -15.90 -2.72
N PHE A 185 23.43 -16.74 -3.76
CA PHE A 185 22.28 -17.53 -4.25
C PHE A 185 21.89 -18.66 -3.27
N LEU A 186 22.88 -19.25 -2.60
CA LEU A 186 22.68 -20.31 -1.60
C LEU A 186 22.26 -19.77 -0.23
N THR A 187 22.14 -18.44 -0.08
CA THR A 187 21.78 -17.86 1.22
C THR A 187 20.28 -18.10 1.49
N PRO A 188 19.90 -18.74 2.61
CA PRO A 188 18.50 -19.10 2.89
C PRO A 188 17.56 -17.89 3.02
N ARG A 189 18.12 -16.68 3.19
CA ARG A 189 17.36 -15.41 3.27
C ARG A 189 16.99 -14.84 1.90
N LEU A 190 17.57 -15.31 0.81
CA LEU A 190 17.35 -14.78 -0.54
C LEU A 190 15.86 -14.65 -0.92
N PRO A 191 15.01 -15.68 -0.72
CA PRO A 191 13.59 -15.57 -1.11
C PRO A 191 12.85 -14.51 -0.31
N GLN A 192 13.18 -14.36 0.99
CA GLN A 192 12.56 -13.36 1.85
C GLN A 192 13.00 -11.94 1.47
N VAL A 193 14.28 -11.77 1.08
CA VAL A 193 14.83 -10.51 0.59
C VAL A 193 14.14 -10.08 -0.70
N ILE A 194 14.07 -10.97 -1.70
CA ILE A 194 13.41 -10.67 -2.99
C ILE A 194 11.94 -10.36 -2.77
N PHE A 195 11.25 -11.16 -1.95
CA PHE A 195 9.84 -10.95 -1.68
C PHE A 195 9.58 -9.58 -1.03
N ARG A 196 10.36 -9.21 -0.02
CA ARG A 196 10.11 -7.96 0.74
C ARG A 196 10.62 -6.72 0.03
N LEU A 197 11.79 -6.80 -0.63
CA LEU A 197 12.37 -5.65 -1.31
C LEU A 197 11.70 -5.38 -2.65
N SER A 198 11.29 -6.42 -3.38
CA SER A 198 10.87 -6.27 -4.79
C SER A 198 9.38 -6.50 -4.97
N ILE A 199 8.87 -7.63 -4.47
CA ILE A 199 7.48 -8.04 -4.72
C ILE A 199 6.54 -7.13 -3.91
N LEU A 200 6.74 -7.02 -2.60
CA LEU A 200 5.87 -6.25 -1.71
C LEU A 200 5.59 -4.80 -2.18
N PRO A 201 6.60 -3.97 -2.53
CA PRO A 201 6.32 -2.62 -3.06
C PRO A 201 5.63 -2.62 -4.43
N CYS A 202 5.95 -3.58 -5.31
CA CYS A 202 5.28 -3.72 -6.60
C CYS A 202 3.80 -4.12 -6.49
N PHE A 203 3.40 -4.81 -5.42
CA PHE A 203 2.01 -5.18 -5.17
C PHE A 203 1.25 -4.17 -4.31
N LEU A 204 1.92 -3.52 -3.36
CA LEU A 204 1.29 -2.53 -2.50
C LEU A 204 0.68 -1.37 -3.28
N VAL A 205 1.38 -0.87 -4.31
CA VAL A 205 0.91 0.28 -5.10
C VAL A 205 -0.36 -0.07 -5.90
N PRO A 206 -0.40 -1.15 -6.70
CA PRO A 206 -1.63 -1.62 -7.32
C PRO A 206 -2.73 -1.89 -6.29
N VAL A 207 -2.46 -2.60 -5.20
CA VAL A 207 -3.48 -2.92 -4.18
C VAL A 207 -4.07 -1.64 -3.60
N TRP A 208 -3.24 -0.66 -3.26
CA TRP A 208 -3.68 0.64 -2.73
C TRP A 208 -4.57 1.39 -3.71
N ILE A 209 -4.23 1.35 -5.01
CA ILE A 209 -5.02 1.99 -6.07
C ILE A 209 -6.35 1.26 -6.28
N TRP A 210 -6.36 -0.07 -6.22
CA TRP A 210 -7.57 -0.88 -6.43
C TRP A 210 -8.51 -0.87 -5.23
N LEU A 211 -8.00 -0.62 -4.03
CA LEU A 211 -8.77 -0.62 -2.78
C LEU A 211 -9.99 0.31 -2.82
N PRO A 212 -9.90 1.60 -3.23
CA PRO A 212 -11.08 2.46 -3.36
C PRO A 212 -12.10 1.96 -4.39
N PHE A 213 -11.65 1.33 -5.49
CA PHE A 213 -12.55 0.76 -6.49
C PHE A 213 -13.32 -0.45 -5.97
N VAL A 214 -12.61 -1.39 -5.33
CA VAL A 214 -13.22 -2.57 -4.72
C VAL A 214 -14.20 -2.14 -3.65
N SER A 215 -13.83 -1.16 -2.82
CA SER A 215 -14.70 -0.64 -1.76
C SER A 215 -15.95 0.05 -2.31
N GLY A 216 -15.82 0.87 -3.35
CA GLY A 216 -16.98 1.47 -4.03
C GLY A 216 -17.89 0.43 -4.68
N PHE A 217 -17.32 -0.62 -5.27
CA PHE A 217 -18.11 -1.73 -5.83
C PHE A 217 -18.83 -2.54 -4.75
N LEU A 218 -18.18 -2.81 -3.61
CA LEU A 218 -18.80 -3.46 -2.46
C LEU A 218 -19.95 -2.63 -1.91
N LEU A 219 -19.79 -1.31 -1.77
CA LEU A 219 -20.89 -0.41 -1.40
C LEU A 219 -22.04 -0.48 -2.41
N LYS A 220 -21.71 -0.46 -3.71
CA LYS A 220 -22.70 -0.57 -4.80
C LYS A 220 -23.46 -1.89 -4.76
N ALA A 221 -22.81 -2.99 -4.38
CA ALA A 221 -23.39 -4.31 -4.19
C ALA A 221 -24.20 -4.41 -2.88
N ALA A 222 -23.72 -3.80 -1.80
CA ALA A 222 -24.36 -3.77 -0.49
C ALA A 222 -25.75 -3.12 -0.53
N ARG A 223 -26.01 -2.23 -1.51
CA ARG A 223 -27.35 -1.68 -1.79
C ARG A 223 -28.45 -2.74 -2.03
N ARG A 224 -28.08 -3.94 -2.48
CA ARG A 224 -29.05 -5.05 -2.61
C ARG A 224 -29.61 -5.49 -1.24
N PHE A 225 -28.94 -5.14 -0.16
CA PHE A 225 -29.36 -5.38 1.22
C PHE A 225 -29.96 -4.09 1.80
N HIS A 226 -31.24 -3.83 1.50
CA HIS A 226 -31.94 -2.60 1.89
C HIS A 226 -31.77 -2.22 3.36
N VAL A 227 -31.95 -3.17 4.29
CA VAL A 227 -31.90 -2.91 5.74
C VAL A 227 -30.52 -2.45 6.22
N GLY A 228 -29.46 -3.13 5.79
CA GLY A 228 -28.09 -2.80 6.20
C GLY A 228 -27.58 -1.54 5.52
N PHE A 229 -27.96 -1.34 4.25
CA PHE A 229 -27.58 -0.17 3.48
C PHE A 229 -28.25 1.11 4.00
N ASP A 230 -29.53 1.06 4.37
CA ASP A 230 -30.24 2.23 4.91
C ASP A 230 -29.66 2.67 6.26
N TRP A 231 -29.35 1.71 7.14
CA TRP A 231 -28.63 1.99 8.38
C TRP A 231 -27.27 2.64 8.10
N PHE A 232 -26.50 2.08 7.16
CA PHE A 232 -25.17 2.58 6.80
C PHE A 232 -25.24 3.99 6.20
N ASN A 233 -26.19 4.23 5.29
CA ASN A 233 -26.40 5.52 4.64
C ASN A 233 -26.78 6.59 5.67
N ARG A 234 -27.65 6.27 6.64
CA ARG A 234 -28.01 7.19 7.73
C ARG A 234 -26.84 7.51 8.66
N ARG A 235 -25.88 6.59 8.81
CA ARG A 235 -24.74 6.77 9.72
C ARG A 235 -23.59 7.54 9.08
N PHE A 236 -23.33 7.32 7.80
CA PHE A 236 -22.16 7.86 7.10
C PHE A 236 -22.49 8.91 6.04
N ASP A 237 -23.78 9.18 5.78
CA ASP A 237 -24.28 10.16 4.82
C ASP A 237 -23.54 10.06 3.47
N ILE A 238 -23.70 8.94 2.74
CA ILE A 238 -22.97 8.67 1.49
C ILE A 238 -23.13 9.83 0.49
N GLU A 239 -24.30 10.49 0.50
CA GLU A 239 -24.59 11.66 -0.33
C GLU A 239 -23.64 12.83 -0.09
N LYS A 240 -23.24 13.05 1.17
CA LYS A 240 -22.38 14.17 1.56
C LYS A 240 -20.92 13.77 1.69
N LYS A 241 -20.65 12.52 2.06
CA LYS A 241 -19.31 12.00 2.37
C LYS A 241 -19.01 10.66 1.69
N PRO A 242 -19.06 10.61 0.34
CA PRO A 242 -18.86 9.38 -0.40
C PRO A 242 -17.46 8.77 -0.23
N LEU A 243 -16.39 9.57 -0.14
CA LEU A 243 -15.03 9.04 0.04
C LEU A 243 -14.82 8.54 1.46
N GLN A 244 -15.36 9.21 2.48
CA GLN A 244 -15.27 8.71 3.85
C GLN A 244 -15.94 7.34 3.98
N SER A 245 -17.05 7.12 3.28
CA SER A 245 -17.74 5.82 3.21
C SER A 245 -16.90 4.75 2.51
N ILE A 246 -16.29 5.08 1.36
CA ILE A 246 -15.32 4.21 0.67
C ILE A 246 -14.14 3.89 1.59
N GLY A 247 -13.61 4.89 2.28
CA GLY A 247 -12.45 4.76 3.16
C GLY A 247 -12.69 3.87 4.37
N LEU A 248 -13.91 3.87 4.90
CA LEU A 248 -14.27 2.96 5.99
C LEU A 248 -14.29 1.50 5.50
N VAL A 249 -14.94 1.23 4.37
CA VAL A 249 -14.96 -0.12 3.78
C VAL A 249 -13.54 -0.57 3.40
N ALA A 250 -12.76 0.32 2.80
CA ALA A 250 -11.35 0.10 2.49
C ALA A 250 -10.53 -0.24 3.73
N GLY A 251 -10.70 0.53 4.82
CA GLY A 251 -10.04 0.29 6.10
C GLY A 251 -10.42 -1.07 6.69
N THR A 252 -11.71 -1.43 6.65
CA THR A 252 -12.18 -2.75 7.09
C THR A 252 -11.56 -3.88 6.27
N LEU A 253 -11.50 -3.74 4.94
CA LEU A 253 -10.83 -4.74 4.07
C LEU A 253 -9.35 -4.91 4.44
N VAL A 254 -8.63 -3.81 4.64
CA VAL A 254 -7.21 -3.85 5.04
C VAL A 254 -7.03 -4.54 6.39
N ALA A 255 -7.89 -4.23 7.38
CA ALA A 255 -7.85 -4.90 8.69
C ALA A 255 -8.11 -6.41 8.56
N VAL A 256 -9.13 -6.81 7.79
CA VAL A 256 -9.46 -8.23 7.57
C VAL A 256 -8.31 -8.95 6.88
N MET A 257 -7.70 -8.36 5.83
CA MET A 257 -6.53 -8.94 5.18
C MET A 257 -5.35 -9.08 6.14
N TYR A 258 -5.08 -8.06 6.96
CA TYR A 258 -4.04 -8.10 7.98
C TYR A 258 -4.28 -9.22 8.99
N TRP A 259 -5.47 -9.30 9.57
CA TRP A 259 -5.82 -10.36 10.52
C TRP A 259 -5.76 -11.74 9.88
N THR A 260 -6.20 -11.87 8.62
CA THR A 260 -6.10 -13.13 7.88
C THR A 260 -4.64 -13.55 7.71
N ALA A 261 -3.76 -12.65 7.28
CA ALA A 261 -2.34 -12.94 7.14
C ALA A 261 -1.70 -13.35 8.48
N VAL A 262 -2.07 -12.66 9.56
CA VAL A 262 -1.63 -12.98 10.93
C VAL A 262 -2.09 -14.36 11.38
N ILE A 263 -3.36 -14.71 11.14
CA ILE A 263 -3.92 -16.02 11.49
C ILE A 263 -3.22 -17.11 10.68
N VAL A 264 -3.06 -16.91 9.36
CA VAL A 264 -2.38 -17.87 8.48
C VAL A 264 -0.93 -18.06 8.91
N SER A 265 -0.19 -17.00 9.25
CA SER A 265 1.19 -17.15 9.72
C SER A 265 1.29 -17.92 11.03
N ARG A 266 0.28 -17.81 11.91
CA ARG A 266 0.22 -18.59 13.16
C ARG A 266 -0.09 -20.06 12.91
N VAL A 267 -0.91 -20.36 11.91
CA VAL A 267 -1.32 -21.73 11.57
C VAL A 267 -0.23 -22.46 10.77
N VAL A 268 0.48 -21.74 9.90
CA VAL A 268 1.45 -22.33 8.96
C VAL A 268 2.87 -22.41 9.54
N GLY A 269 3.22 -21.58 10.53
CA GLY A 269 4.56 -21.57 11.16
C GLY A 269 5.56 -20.67 10.43
#